data_AF-A0A1F7PTQ5-F1
#
_entry.id   AF-A0A1F7PTQ5-F1
#
_cell.length_a   1.000
_cell.length_b   1.000
_cell.length_c   1.000
_cell.angle_alpha   90.00
_cell.angle_beta   90.00
_cell.angle_gamma   90.00
#
_symmetry.space_group_name_H-M   'P 1'
#
loop_
_entity.id
_entity.type
_entity.pdbx_description
1 polymer ?
#
loop_
_entity_poly.entity_id
_entity_poly.type
_entity_poly.pdbx_seq_one_letter_code
_entity_poly.pdbx_strand_id
1 'polypeptide(L)' 'MLKRKLANVGFVAIATAERRPFGLAALGRYPLFPPEFLDFVRQAIPAERHDAIVDALVLTARKPG' A
#
# COMPACT_ATOMS: atom_id res chain seq x y z
N MET A 1 -9.96 -7.15 -3.07
CA MET A 1 -9.12 -8.36 -2.82
C MET A 1 -8.68 -8.49 -1.36
N LEU A 2 -8.09 -7.45 -0.74
CA LEU A 2 -7.53 -7.54 0.63
C LEU A 2 -8.58 -7.89 1.72
N LYS A 3 -9.75 -7.24 1.70
CA LYS A 3 -10.85 -7.56 2.64
C LYS A 3 -11.30 -9.02 2.55
N ARG A 4 -11.34 -9.60 1.34
CA ARG A 4 -11.70 -11.02 1.16
C ARG A 4 -10.65 -11.95 1.77
N LYS A 5 -9.36 -11.61 1.69
CA LYS A 5 -8.30 -12.40 2.36
C LYS A 5 -8.47 -12.40 3.88
N LEU A 6 -8.82 -11.26 4.48
CA LEU A 6 -9.11 -11.16 5.92
C LEU A 6 -10.36 -11.98 6.30
N ALA A 7 -11.43 -11.92 5.50
CA ALA A 7 -12.63 -12.71 5.72
C ALA A 7 -12.34 -14.23 5.64
N ASN A 8 -11.52 -14.66 4.68
CA ASN A 8 -11.16 -16.07 4.50
C ASN A 8 -10.40 -16.65 5.70
N VAL A 9 -9.71 -15.83 6.49
CA VAL A 9 -9.01 -16.27 7.71
C VAL A 9 -9.83 -15.94 8.98
N GLY A 10 -11.12 -15.69 8.82
CA GLY A 10 -12.10 -15.59 9.91
C GLY A 10 -12.35 -14.19 10.44
N PHE A 11 -11.65 -13.13 10.01
CA PHE A 11 -11.94 -11.78 10.50
C PHE A 11 -13.33 -11.30 10.07
N VAL A 12 -14.01 -10.59 10.97
CA VAL A 12 -15.33 -10.00 10.75
C VAL A 12 -15.29 -8.48 10.90
N ALA A 13 -16.37 -7.79 10.54
CA ALA A 13 -16.49 -6.33 10.62
C ALA A 13 -15.33 -5.59 9.93
N ILE A 14 -14.94 -6.04 8.73
CA ILE A 14 -13.76 -5.53 8.01
C ILE A 14 -14.10 -4.19 7.33
N ALA A 15 -13.46 -3.12 7.75
CA ALA A 15 -13.63 -1.77 7.20
C ALA A 15 -12.31 -1.20 6.67
N THR A 16 -12.41 -0.23 5.76
CA THR A 16 -11.25 0.58 5.35
C THR A 16 -11.28 1.84 6.19
N ALA A 17 -10.29 2.02 7.05
CA ALA A 17 -10.16 3.20 7.90
C ALA A 17 -9.47 4.34 7.15
N GLU A 18 -8.48 4.01 6.32
CA GLU A 18 -7.74 5.01 5.53
C GLU A 18 -7.40 4.44 4.15
N ARG A 19 -7.47 5.31 3.15
CA ARG A 19 -6.89 5.12 1.83
C ARG A 19 -6.21 6.42 1.44
N ARG A 20 -4.90 6.37 1.20
CA ARG A 20 -4.15 7.55 0.75
C ARG A 20 -3.18 7.21 -0.38
N PRO A 21 -2.92 8.18 -1.28
CA PRO A 21 -1.84 8.07 -2.25
C PRO A 21 -0.49 7.80 -1.55
N PHE A 22 0.35 7.06 -2.24
CA PHE A 22 1.67 6.68 -1.76
C PHE A 22 2.68 6.78 -2.90
N GLY A 23 3.70 7.61 -2.69
CA GLY A 23 4.69 7.99 -3.69
C GLY A 23 6.06 7.35 -3.50
N LEU A 24 6.94 7.59 -4.47
CA LEU A 24 8.33 7.09 -4.48
C LEU A 24 9.15 7.56 -3.28
N ALA A 25 8.99 8.82 -2.86
CA ALA A 25 9.66 9.36 -1.69
C ALA A 25 9.26 8.63 -0.39
N ALA A 26 8.02 8.15 -0.32
CA ALA A 26 7.53 7.38 0.80
C ALA A 26 7.97 5.91 0.72
N LEU A 27 8.03 5.32 -0.47
CA LEU A 27 8.60 3.97 -0.68
C LEU A 27 10.05 3.88 -0.25
N GLY A 28 10.87 4.91 -0.50
CA GLY A 28 12.28 4.91 -0.11
C GLY A 28 12.55 4.84 1.40
N ARG A 29 11.52 4.93 2.24
CA ARG A 29 11.62 4.70 3.70
C ARG A 29 11.58 3.22 4.06
N TYR A 30 11.16 2.35 3.15
CA TYR A 30 11.05 0.92 3.40
C TYR A 30 12.32 0.22 2.92
N PRO A 31 12.98 -0.57 3.79
CA PRO A 31 14.18 -1.32 3.42
C PRO A 31 13.99 -2.29 2.25
N LEU A 32 12.73 -2.65 1.94
CA LEU A 32 12.38 -3.54 0.84
C LEU A 32 12.63 -2.93 -0.55
N PHE A 33 12.75 -1.60 -0.64
CA PHE A 33 12.94 -0.89 -1.92
C PHE A 33 14.30 -0.22 -1.94
N PRO A 34 15.33 -0.88 -2.50
CA PRO A 34 16.67 -0.33 -2.52
C PRO A 34 16.76 0.85 -3.51
N PRO A 35 17.75 1.74 -3.39
CA PRO A 35 17.86 2.95 -4.20
C PRO A 35 17.82 2.69 -5.71
N GLU A 36 18.50 1.65 -6.20
CA GLU A 36 18.54 1.28 -7.61
C GLU A 36 17.16 0.91 -8.17
N PHE A 37 16.30 0.31 -7.35
CA PHE A 37 14.92 0.03 -7.73
C PHE A 37 14.12 1.33 -7.84
N LEU A 38 14.29 2.25 -6.89
CA LEU A 38 13.59 3.53 -6.91
C LEU A 38 14.00 4.38 -8.12
N ASP A 39 15.28 4.35 -8.49
CA ASP A 39 15.80 5.02 -9.69
C ASP A 39 15.23 4.42 -10.97
N PHE A 40 15.16 3.09 -11.05
CA PHE A 40 14.49 2.41 -12.15
C PHE A 40 13.03 2.88 -12.29
N VAL A 41 12.28 2.92 -11.19
CA VAL A 41 10.87 3.35 -11.24
C VAL A 41 10.76 4.82 -11.67
N ARG A 42 11.63 5.72 -11.19
CA ARG A 42 11.64 7.14 -11.61
C ARG A 42 11.78 7.30 -13.12
N GLN A 43 12.57 6.45 -13.77
CA GLN A 43 12.78 6.45 -15.22
C GLN A 43 11.62 5.80 -15.98
N ALA A 44 10.95 4.83 -15.37
CA ALA A 44 9.91 4.04 -16.01
C ALA A 44 8.53 4.73 -16.03
N ILE A 45 8.26 5.66 -15.09
CA ILE A 45 6.94 6.31 -14.98
C ILE A 45 7.01 7.84 -15.07
N PRO A 46 5.97 8.50 -15.63
CA PRO A 46 5.91 9.96 -15.71
C PRO A 46 6.02 10.64 -14.34
N ALA A 47 6.70 11.79 -14.31
CA ALA A 47 6.99 12.54 -13.09
C ALA A 47 5.72 12.91 -12.30
N GLU A 48 4.62 13.19 -13.00
CA GLU A 48 3.33 13.57 -12.41
C GLU A 48 2.72 12.45 -11.57
N ARG A 49 3.21 11.20 -11.74
CA ARG A 49 2.75 10.03 -11.00
C ARG A 49 3.62 9.70 -9.79
N HIS A 50 4.78 10.33 -9.64
CA HIS A 50 5.78 9.95 -8.62
C HIS A 50 5.24 10.06 -7.19
N ASP A 51 4.30 10.97 -6.94
CA ASP A 51 3.68 11.17 -5.62
C ASP A 51 2.50 10.23 -5.33
N ALA A 52 1.98 9.55 -6.35
CA ALA A 52 0.77 8.71 -6.27
C ALA A 52 0.88 7.46 -7.15
N ILE A 53 1.90 6.64 -6.89
CA ILE A 53 2.16 5.42 -7.67
C ILE A 53 1.29 4.24 -7.19
N VAL A 54 1.00 4.18 -5.89
CA VAL A 54 0.18 3.14 -5.26
C VAL A 54 -0.67 3.76 -4.14
N ASP A 55 -1.63 3.01 -3.61
CA ASP A 55 -2.39 3.41 -2.43
C ASP A 55 -1.90 2.66 -1.19
N ALA A 56 -1.72 3.39 -0.08
CA ALA A 56 -1.64 2.80 1.25
C ALA A 56 -3.05 2.63 1.81
N LEU A 57 -3.37 1.41 2.27
CA LEU A 57 -4.66 1.08 2.87
C LEU A 57 -4.47 0.69 4.33
N VAL A 58 -5.20 1.34 5.22
CA VAL A 58 -5.36 0.92 6.62
C VAL A 58 -6.73 0.26 6.74
N LEU A 59 -6.75 -1.00 7.16
CA LEU A 59 -7.97 -1.76 7.41
C LEU A 59 -8.13 -2.02 8.90
N THR A 60 -9.36 -1.95 9.38
CA THR A 60 -9.76 -2.42 10.71
C THR A 60 -10.60 -3.68 10.55
N ALA A 61 -10.47 -4.60 11.49
CA ALA A 61 -11.27 -5.81 11.55
C ALA A 61 -11.35 -6.34 12.98
N ARG A 62 -12.34 -7.18 13.26
CA ARG A 62 -12.51 -7.86 14.55
C ARG A 62 -12.19 -9.34 14.40
N LYS A 63 -11.43 -9.89 15.34
CA LYS A 63 -11.32 -11.35 15.49
C LYS A 63 -12.66 -11.87 16.04
N PRO A 64 -13.31 -12.87 15.43
CA PRO A 64 -14.43 -13.52 16.08
C PRO A 64 -13.92 -14.22 17.35
N GLY A 65 -14.74 -14.18 18.40
CA GLY A 65 -14.46 -14.88 19.65
C GLY A 65 -14.26 -16.36 19.42
#